data_AF-A0A2V5YDM2-F1
#
_entry.id   AF-A0A2V5YDM2-F1
#
_cell.length_a   1.000
_cell.length_b   1.000
_cell.length_c   1.000
_cell.angle_alpha   90.00
_cell.angle_beta   90.00
_cell.angle_gamma   90.00
#
_symmetry.space_group_name_H-M   'P 1'
#
loop_
_entity.id
_entity.type
_entity.pdbx_description
1 polymer ?
#
loop_
_entity_poly.entity_id
_entity_poly.type
_entity_poly.pdbx_seq_one_letter_code
_entity_poly.pdbx_strand_id
1 'polypeptide(L)'
;MKTKVKRKRTRGRRSRESSPVTMLESELHALHRDLRTTAKAYIARLENDLLVCLAVLRSYGPIENVSREMLHQIRDLTIVARNRKLKPEKGRRKDLRKIDSLIVDMVSTIGQKN
;
A
#
# COMPACT_ATOMS: atom_id res chain seq x y z
N MET A 1 -11.52 57.52 43.07
CA MET A 1 -11.84 56.29 43.83
C MET A 1 -11.99 55.12 42.85
N LYS A 2 -11.44 53.95 43.19
CA LYS A 2 -11.41 52.73 42.38
C LYS A 2 -12.55 51.79 42.78
N THR A 3 -13.25 51.20 41.81
CA THR A 3 -14.03 49.94 41.94
C THR A 3 -14.34 49.43 40.50
N LYS A 4 -13.47 48.68 39.82
CA LYS A 4 -13.23 47.21 39.81
C LYS A 4 -14.47 46.28 39.68
N VAL A 5 -14.54 45.66 38.48
CA VAL A 5 -14.78 44.22 38.18
C VAL A 5 -16.26 43.77 38.17
N LYS A 6 -16.79 43.13 37.10
CA LYS A 6 -16.57 41.69 36.81
C LYS A 6 -16.99 41.32 35.37
N ARG A 7 -16.02 41.18 34.46
CA ARG A 7 -16.23 40.44 33.19
C ARG A 7 -16.38 38.96 33.52
N LYS A 8 -17.59 38.43 33.34
CA LYS A 8 -17.92 37.01 33.46
C LYS A 8 -17.24 36.26 32.31
N ARG A 9 -15.99 35.82 32.51
CA ARG A 9 -15.35 34.82 31.65
C ARG A 9 -16.17 33.55 31.75
N THR A 10 -16.89 33.23 30.68
CA THR A 10 -17.57 31.96 30.49
C THR A 10 -16.53 30.85 30.52
N ARG A 11 -16.52 30.16 31.67
CA ARG A 11 -16.13 28.77 31.90
C ARG A 11 -15.45 28.12 30.71
N GLY A 12 -14.14 27.89 30.87
CA GLY A 12 -13.39 26.95 30.07
C GLY A 12 -14.21 25.67 29.90
N ARG A 13 -14.39 25.30 28.64
CA ARG A 13 -14.75 23.95 28.22
C ARG A 13 -13.91 23.02 29.10
N ARG A 14 -14.55 22.27 29.98
CA ARG A 14 -13.90 21.17 30.69
C ARG A 14 -13.29 20.30 29.59
N SER A 15 -11.98 20.43 29.38
CA SER A 15 -11.20 19.34 28.84
C SER A 15 -11.49 18.20 29.80
N ARG A 16 -12.41 17.31 29.41
CA ARG A 16 -12.52 16.00 30.02
C ARG A 16 -11.08 15.54 30.10
N GLU A 17 -10.60 15.34 31.32
CA GLU A 17 -9.32 14.71 31.60
C GLU A 17 -9.42 13.32 30.99
N SER A 18 -9.14 13.21 29.69
CA SER A 18 -8.84 11.94 29.08
C SER A 18 -7.55 11.54 29.77
N SER A 19 -7.64 10.53 30.65
CA SER A 19 -6.47 9.93 31.27
C SER A 19 -5.39 9.75 30.20
N PRO A 20 -4.11 10.07 30.46
CA PRO A 20 -3.03 9.91 29.49
C PRO A 20 -3.04 8.55 28.78
N VAL A 21 -3.52 7.51 29.47
CA VAL A 21 -3.74 6.16 28.92
C VAL A 21 -4.79 6.15 27.81
N THR A 22 -5.95 6.79 28.01
CA THR A 22 -7.01 6.87 26.98
C THR A 22 -6.59 7.67 25.74
N MET A 23 -5.73 8.69 25.91
CA MET A 23 -5.15 9.40 24.77
C MET A 23 -4.20 8.49 23.99
N LEU A 24 -3.30 7.80 24.68
CA LEU A 24 -2.36 6.85 24.08
C LEU A 24 -3.10 5.69 23.37
N GLU A 25 -4.14 5.13 23.97
CA GLU A 25 -5.00 4.12 23.34
C GLU A 25 -5.64 4.64 22.05
N SER A 26 -6.12 5.89 22.05
CA SER A 26 -6.72 6.50 20.86
C SER A 26 -5.71 6.70 19.72
N GLU A 27 -4.47 7.07 20.05
CA GLU A 27 -3.37 7.20 19.09
C GLU A 27 -2.96 5.85 18.51
N LEU A 28 -2.87 4.81 19.34
CA LEU A 28 -2.59 3.45 18.89
C LEU A 28 -3.70 2.90 18.00
N HIS A 29 -4.97 3.21 18.29
CA HIS A 29 -6.09 2.88 17.42
C HIS A 29 -6.05 3.64 16.10
N ALA A 30 -5.68 4.92 16.10
CA ALA A 30 -5.50 5.70 14.87
C ALA A 30 -4.37 5.09 14.02
N LEU A 31 -3.21 4.81 14.61
CA LEU A 31 -2.10 4.16 13.94
C LEU A 31 -2.49 2.79 13.37
N HIS A 32 -3.24 1.99 14.12
CA HIS A 32 -3.74 0.71 13.62
C HIS A 32 -4.66 0.88 12.40
N ARG A 33 -5.54 1.89 12.40
CA ARG A 33 -6.39 2.21 11.24
C ARG A 33 -5.54 2.65 10.06
N ASP A 34 -4.60 3.55 10.26
CA ASP A 34 -3.72 4.08 9.22
C ASP A 34 -2.88 2.98 8.59
N LEU A 35 -2.34 2.07 9.40
CA LEU A 35 -1.62 0.88 8.93
C LEU A 35 -2.51 -0.01 8.06
N ARG A 36 -3.76 -0.26 8.46
CA ARG A 36 -4.69 -1.06 7.65
C ARG A 36 -5.07 -0.35 6.35
N THR A 37 -5.34 0.96 6.38
CA THR A 37 -5.66 1.75 5.19
C THR A 37 -4.50 1.76 4.22
N THR A 38 -3.28 2.00 4.72
CA THR A 38 -2.06 2.00 3.91
C THR A 38 -1.81 0.63 3.28
N ALA A 39 -1.96 -0.44 4.06
CA ALA A 39 -1.80 -1.80 3.55
C ALA A 39 -2.83 -2.13 2.46
N LYS A 40 -4.11 -1.77 2.66
CA LYS A 40 -5.16 -1.96 1.65
C LYS A 40 -4.87 -1.19 0.38
N ALA A 41 -4.50 0.09 0.48
CA ALA A 41 -4.18 0.92 -0.68
C ALA A 41 -2.99 0.35 -1.46
N TYR A 42 -1.95 -0.11 -0.74
CA TYR A 42 -0.79 -0.72 -1.34
C TYR A 42 -1.12 -2.05 -2.05
N ILE A 43 -1.91 -2.92 -1.42
CA ILE A 43 -2.36 -4.19 -2.02
C ILE A 43 -3.20 -3.91 -3.27
N ALA A 44 -4.18 -3.00 -3.18
CA ALA A 44 -5.04 -2.65 -4.31
C ALA A 44 -4.23 -2.11 -5.51
N ARG A 45 -3.18 -1.33 -5.25
CA ARG A 45 -2.26 -0.88 -6.32
C ARG A 45 -1.56 -2.07 -6.98
N LEU A 46 -0.96 -2.98 -6.21
CA LEU A 46 -0.29 -4.15 -6.77
C LEU A 46 -1.25 -5.06 -7.54
N GLU A 47 -2.49 -5.22 -7.06
CA GLU A 47 -3.54 -5.96 -7.75
C GLU A 47 -3.90 -5.29 -9.09
N ASN A 48 -4.05 -3.97 -9.12
CA ASN A 48 -4.28 -3.22 -10.36
C ASN A 48 -3.12 -3.37 -11.34
N ASP A 49 -1.88 -3.23 -10.88
CA ASP A 49 -0.69 -3.37 -11.73
C ASP A 49 -0.60 -4.81 -12.31
N LEU A 50 -0.95 -5.83 -11.53
CA LEU A 50 -1.06 -7.21 -12.01
C LEU A 50 -2.17 -7.38 -13.06
N LEU A 51 -3.34 -6.76 -12.86
CA LEU A 51 -4.42 -6.77 -13.85
C LEU A 51 -4.00 -6.10 -15.16
N VAL A 52 -3.23 -5.01 -15.09
CA VAL A 52 -2.62 -4.37 -16.27
C VAL A 52 -1.68 -5.34 -16.97
N CYS A 53 -0.75 -5.98 -16.25
CA CYS A 53 0.15 -7.00 -16.85
C CYS A 53 -0.65 -8.10 -17.59
N LEU A 54 -1.73 -8.60 -16.98
CA LEU A 54 -2.59 -9.61 -17.61
C LEU A 54 -3.31 -9.08 -18.83
N ALA A 55 -3.82 -7.85 -18.79
CA ALA A 55 -4.49 -7.21 -19.92
C ALA A 55 -3.54 -7.04 -21.11
N VAL A 56 -2.31 -6.55 -20.84
CA VAL A 56 -1.32 -6.39 -21.91
C VAL A 56 -0.88 -7.74 -22.46
N LEU A 57 -0.66 -8.75 -21.61
CA LEU A 57 -0.37 -10.11 -22.09
C LEU A 57 -1.47 -10.65 -23.01
N ARG A 58 -2.74 -10.42 -22.67
CA ARG A 58 -3.89 -10.82 -23.51
C ARG A 58 -3.97 -10.02 -24.81
N SER A 59 -3.48 -8.78 -24.84
CA SER A 59 -3.55 -7.91 -26.01
C SER A 59 -2.62 -8.33 -27.16
N TYR A 60 -1.61 -9.17 -26.90
CA TYR A 60 -0.71 -9.68 -27.95
C TYR A 60 -1.38 -10.66 -28.92
N GLY A 61 -2.58 -11.17 -28.62
CA GLY A 61 -3.29 -12.10 -29.49
C GLY A 61 -2.65 -13.51 -29.47
N PRO A 62 -2.64 -14.23 -30.61
CA PRO A 62 -2.03 -15.56 -30.69
C PRO A 62 -0.57 -15.57 -30.24
N ILE A 63 -0.16 -16.65 -29.57
CA ILE A 63 1.19 -16.79 -29.01
C ILE A 63 2.28 -16.70 -30.09
N GLU A 64 1.95 -17.01 -31.36
CA GLU A 64 2.87 -16.91 -32.49
C GLU A 64 3.34 -15.46 -32.76
N ASN A 65 2.60 -14.45 -32.30
CA ASN A 65 2.92 -13.03 -32.48
C ASN A 65 3.80 -12.46 -31.36
N VAL A 66 4.11 -13.26 -30.33
CA VAL A 66 4.98 -12.87 -29.21
C VAL A 66 6.34 -13.52 -29.41
N SER A 67 7.41 -12.73 -29.27
CA SER A 67 8.75 -13.30 -29.36
C SER A 67 8.95 -14.35 -28.26
N ARG A 68 9.56 -15.47 -28.62
CA ARG A 68 9.85 -16.56 -27.69
C ARG A 68 10.70 -16.09 -26.51
N GLU A 69 11.62 -15.16 -26.76
CA GLU A 69 12.45 -14.54 -25.74
C GLU A 69 11.63 -13.77 -24.71
N MET A 70 10.68 -12.94 -25.15
CA MET A 70 9.78 -12.21 -24.26
C MET A 70 8.91 -13.16 -23.42
N LEU A 71 8.40 -14.24 -24.01
CA LEU A 71 7.64 -15.26 -23.27
C LEU A 71 8.49 -15.94 -22.19
N HIS A 72 9.76 -16.23 -22.49
CA HIS A 72 10.69 -16.78 -21.50
C HIS A 72 10.99 -15.79 -20.38
N GLN A 73 11.28 -14.52 -20.70
CA GLN A 73 11.53 -13.49 -19.70
C GLN A 73 10.33 -13.28 -18.77
N ILE A 74 9.11 -13.17 -19.33
CA ILE A 74 7.89 -13.04 -18.52
C ILE A 74 7.67 -14.29 -17.65
N ARG A 75 7.90 -15.48 -18.20
CA ARG A 75 7.78 -16.73 -17.46
C ARG A 75 8.75 -16.78 -16.28
N ASP A 76 10.00 -16.39 -16.49
CA ASP A 76 11.02 -16.40 -15.44
C ASP A 76 10.68 -15.40 -14.33
N LEU A 77 10.27 -14.18 -14.69
CA LEU A 77 9.78 -13.18 -13.75
C LEU A 77 8.57 -13.70 -12.95
N THR A 78 7.63 -14.38 -13.62
CA THR A 78 6.45 -14.97 -12.98
C THR A 78 6.81 -16.11 -12.02
N ILE A 79 7.75 -16.98 -12.39
CA ILE A 79 8.24 -18.06 -11.52
C ILE A 79 8.90 -17.47 -10.27
N VAL A 80 9.74 -16.45 -10.43
CA VAL A 80 10.39 -15.75 -9.31
C VAL A 80 9.35 -15.11 -8.39
N ALA A 81 8.34 -14.44 -8.94
CA ALA A 81 7.27 -13.85 -8.15
C ALA A 81 6.45 -14.91 -7.39
N ARG A 82 6.10 -16.03 -8.04
CA ARG A 82 5.30 -17.11 -7.44
C ARG A 82 6.05 -17.87 -6.34
N ASN A 83 7.35 -18.08 -6.50
CA ASN A 83 8.16 -18.83 -5.53
C ASN A 83 8.52 -18.01 -4.27
N ARG A 84 8.18 -16.72 -4.23
CA ARG A 84 8.26 -15.92 -3.00
C ARG A 84 7.12 -16.33 -2.07
N LYS A 85 7.42 -17.16 -1.07
CA LYS A 85 6.52 -17.38 0.07
C LYS A 85 6.27 -16.03 0.75
N LEU A 86 5.12 -15.43 0.49
CA LEU A 86 4.58 -14.33 1.29
C LEU A 86 4.37 -14.85 2.71
N LYS A 87 5.39 -14.75 3.57
CA LYS A 87 5.29 -15.18 4.96
C LYS A 87 4.66 -14.05 5.76
N PRO A 88 3.43 -14.19 6.28
CA PRO A 88 2.81 -13.16 7.12
C PRO A 88 3.70 -12.78 8.30
N GLU A 89 4.47 -13.76 8.79
CA GLU A 89 5.28 -13.72 10.01
C GLU A 89 6.68 -13.09 9.86
N LYS A 90 7.32 -13.15 8.67
CA LYS A 90 8.78 -12.89 8.54
C LYS A 90 9.19 -11.69 7.69
N GLY A 91 8.25 -10.89 7.18
CA GLY A 91 8.64 -9.71 6.42
C GLY A 91 7.59 -9.16 5.49
N ARG A 92 6.41 -8.82 6.02
CA ARG A 92 5.31 -8.18 5.27
C ARG A 92 5.79 -7.12 4.29
N ARG A 93 6.69 -6.20 4.70
CA ARG A 93 7.12 -5.08 3.84
C ARG A 93 8.20 -5.44 2.82
N LYS A 94 9.15 -6.32 3.17
CA LYS A 94 10.30 -6.61 2.30
C LYS A 94 9.89 -7.46 1.10
N ASP A 95 9.09 -8.50 1.35
CA ASP A 95 8.61 -9.38 0.28
C ASP A 95 7.62 -8.65 -0.63
N LEU A 96 6.71 -7.87 -0.05
CA LEU A 96 5.78 -7.02 -0.82
C LEU A 96 6.50 -5.96 -1.65
N ARG A 97 7.56 -5.32 -1.13
CA ARG A 97 8.35 -4.33 -1.87
C ARG A 97 9.14 -4.98 -3.01
N LYS A 98 9.57 -6.23 -2.87
CA LYS A 98 10.28 -6.93 -3.96
C LYS A 98 9.33 -7.42 -5.05
N ILE A 99 8.11 -7.85 -4.67
CA ILE A 99 7.04 -8.15 -5.63
C ILE A 99 6.67 -6.89 -6.42
N ASP A 100 6.57 -5.75 -5.75
CA ASP A 100 6.34 -4.45 -6.40
C ASP A 100 7.40 -4.13 -7.45
N SER A 101 8.70 -4.25 -7.10
CA SER A 101 9.77 -4.07 -8.09
C SER A 101 9.64 -5.04 -9.27
N LEU A 102 9.31 -6.32 -9.01
CA LEU A 102 9.15 -7.31 -10.08
C LEU A 102 7.96 -6.99 -11.00
N ILE A 103 6.87 -6.42 -10.47
CA ILE A 103 5.74 -5.99 -11.28
C ILE A 103 6.14 -4.83 -12.19
N VAL A 104 6.88 -3.84 -11.66
CA VAL A 104 7.43 -2.74 -12.46
C VAL A 104 8.35 -3.26 -13.57
N ASP A 105 9.21 -4.24 -13.25
CA ASP A 105 10.09 -4.88 -14.23
C ASP A 105 9.28 -5.61 -15.31
N MET A 106 8.25 -6.37 -14.93
CA MET A 106 7.35 -7.06 -15.87
C MET A 106 6.64 -6.07 -16.80
N VAL A 107 6.04 -5.01 -16.25
CA VAL A 107 5.38 -3.96 -17.06
C VAL A 107 6.36 -3.35 -18.04
N SER A 108 7.60 -3.10 -17.62
CA SER A 108 8.64 -2.53 -18.48
C SER A 108 9.03 -3.47 -19.61
N THR A 109 9.28 -4.76 -19.31
CA THR A 109 9.59 -5.78 -20.32
C THR A 109 8.45 -5.97 -21.30
N ILE A 110 7.21 -5.92 -20.82
CA ILE A 110 6.02 -5.99 -21.67
C ILE A 110 5.89 -4.73 -22.54
N GLY A 111 6.11 -3.54 -21.99
CA GLY A 111 5.98 -2.27 -22.70
C GLY A 111 7.11 -1.94 -23.68
N GLN A 112 8.24 -2.66 -23.65
CA GLN A 112 9.35 -2.50 -24.61
C GLN A 112 8.96 -3.14 -25.94
N LYS A 113 8.11 -2.44 -26.70
CA LYS A 113 7.90 -2.64 -28.13
C LYS A 113 8.15 -1.30 -28.82
N ASN A 114 9.42 -1.06 -29.13
CA ASN A 114 9.94 -0.30 -30.27
C ASN A 114 11.36 -0.77 -30.52
#